data_AF-A0A268UAQ1-F1
#
_entry.id   AF-A0A268UAQ1-F1
#
_cell.length_a   1.000
_cell.length_b   1.000
_cell.length_c   1.000
_cell.angle_alpha   90.00
_cell.angle_beta   90.00
_cell.angle_gamma   90.00
#
_symmetry.space_group_name_H-M   'P 1'
#
loop_
_entity.id
_entity.type
_entity.pdbx_description
1 polymer ?
#
loop_
_entity_poly.entity_id
_entity_poly.type
_entity_poly.pdbx_seq_one_letter_code
_entity_poly.pdbx_strand_id
1 'polypeptide(L)'
;MSESFLDFDTNSSSYLAGIKPNDPDGIFPLTNWKEGYKNFSEDEFKAIQYGIGAGYFIANLKAIRKDGIEEKWINYASLNSHKLILPEQDVLNIICYPYIDTLSLKHMVAHYAWKRFGENWEKLTPVIYSKKELDEANSYPIQIHYEGNKKPWVYVDEPKSELWFYYLAQTPFLKEYLAELPKTIIATHQKTLFSYRIKTYIKKNPSFFINPRFYLKIFDRLKYKLLKILNISQQ
;
A
#
# COMPACT_ATOMS: atom_id res chain seq x y z
N MET A 1 25.05 2.32 -5.95
CA MET A 1 24.70 1.81 -4.60
C MET A 1 24.22 3.01 -3.79
N SER A 2 23.12 2.92 -3.04
CA SER A 2 22.61 4.08 -2.29
C SER A 2 23.54 4.42 -1.12
N GLU A 3 23.64 5.71 -0.79
CA GLU A 3 24.38 6.22 0.37
C GLU A 3 23.99 5.47 1.66
N SER A 4 22.69 5.33 1.91
CA SER A 4 22.14 4.59 3.04
C SER A 4 22.59 3.12 3.13
N PHE A 5 22.87 2.47 1.99
CA PHE A 5 23.39 1.11 2.01
C PHE A 5 24.85 1.08 2.49
N LEU A 6 25.64 2.07 2.09
CA LEU A 6 27.04 2.18 2.49
C LEU A 6 27.19 2.60 3.95
N ASP A 7 26.26 3.44 4.43
CA ASP A 7 26.29 3.99 5.78
C ASP A 7 25.62 3.09 6.83
N PHE A 8 25.00 1.98 6.42
CA PHE A 8 24.33 1.08 7.35
C PHE A 8 25.35 0.37 8.27
N ASP A 9 25.24 0.62 9.58
CA ASP A 9 26.11 -0.02 10.57
C ASP A 9 25.76 -1.49 10.75
N THR A 10 26.57 -2.36 10.17
CA THR A 10 26.43 -3.82 10.29
C THR A 10 26.68 -4.36 11.71
N ASN A 11 27.23 -3.55 12.62
CA ASN A 11 27.38 -3.89 14.03
C ASN A 11 26.20 -3.42 14.89
N SER A 12 25.21 -2.74 14.31
CA SER A 12 23.97 -2.39 15.01
C SER A 12 23.22 -3.64 15.44
N SER A 13 22.41 -3.50 16.50
CA SER A 13 21.51 -4.56 16.96
C SER A 13 20.25 -4.69 16.09
N SER A 14 20.06 -3.79 15.12
CA SER A 14 18.89 -3.78 14.24
C SER A 14 19.03 -4.82 13.13
N TYR A 15 17.97 -5.58 12.91
CA TYR A 15 17.92 -6.60 11.86
C TYR A 15 17.64 -5.98 10.50
N LEU A 16 16.86 -4.90 10.48
CA LEU A 16 16.37 -4.24 9.29
C LEU A 16 16.52 -2.72 9.44
N ALA A 17 16.71 -2.01 8.34
CA ALA A 17 16.50 -0.58 8.26
C ALA A 17 15.56 -0.28 7.08
N GLY A 18 14.47 0.43 7.33
CA GLY A 18 13.48 0.69 6.28
C GLY A 18 12.68 1.96 6.52
N ILE A 19 11.70 2.18 5.65
CA ILE A 19 10.88 3.40 5.69
C ILE A 19 9.69 3.13 6.60
N LYS A 20 9.63 3.85 7.73
CA LYS A 20 8.45 3.87 8.62
C LYS A 20 7.35 4.76 8.04
N PRO A 21 6.06 4.52 8.34
CA PRO A 21 5.01 5.48 8.00
C PRO A 21 5.32 6.83 8.66
N ASN A 22 5.06 7.95 7.99
CA ASN A 22 5.22 9.26 8.65
C ASN A 22 4.31 9.38 9.88
N ASP A 23 3.07 8.91 9.75
CA ASP A 23 2.06 8.90 10.81
C ASP A 23 1.63 7.45 11.11
N PRO A 24 2.10 6.85 12.22
CA PRO A 24 1.70 5.51 12.66
C PRO A 24 0.19 5.39 12.91
N ASP A 25 -0.49 6.47 13.31
CA ASP A 25 -1.94 6.47 13.53
C ASP A 25 -2.74 6.56 12.22
N GLY A 26 -2.07 6.82 11.09
CA GLY A 26 -2.66 6.80 9.75
C GLY A 26 -3.21 5.42 9.32
N ILE A 27 -2.94 4.37 10.11
CA ILE A 27 -3.59 3.07 9.94
C ILE A 27 -5.08 3.13 10.33
N PHE A 28 -5.48 4.03 11.24
CA PHE A 28 -6.87 4.17 11.68
C PHE A 28 -7.73 4.98 10.69
N PRO A 29 -9.07 4.78 10.71
CA PRO A 29 -9.77 3.69 11.39
C PRO A 29 -9.54 2.33 10.71
N LEU A 30 -9.55 1.24 11.49
CA LEU A 30 -9.41 -0.14 10.98
C LEU A 30 -10.69 -0.58 10.24
N THR A 31 -10.78 -0.15 8.97
CA THR A 31 -11.90 -0.39 8.05
C THR A 31 -11.40 -1.06 6.77
N ASN A 32 -12.29 -1.74 6.05
CA ASN A 32 -11.96 -2.47 4.82
C ASN A 32 -10.89 -3.56 5.09
N TRP A 33 -9.86 -3.64 4.26
CA TRP A 33 -8.79 -4.64 4.41
C TRP A 33 -8.03 -4.53 5.74
N LYS A 34 -8.02 -3.35 6.36
CA LYS A 34 -7.39 -3.12 7.67
C LYS A 34 -8.19 -3.71 8.84
N GLU A 35 -9.44 -4.11 8.64
CA GLU A 35 -10.25 -4.73 9.71
C GLU A 35 -9.62 -6.02 10.23
N GLY A 36 -8.88 -6.74 9.39
CA GLY A 36 -8.20 -7.96 9.80
C GLY A 36 -7.13 -7.73 10.86
N TYR A 37 -6.60 -6.51 10.99
CA TYR A 37 -5.67 -6.16 12.06
C TYR A 37 -6.29 -6.19 13.47
N LYS A 38 -7.62 -6.25 13.60
CA LYS A 38 -8.30 -6.48 14.88
C LYS A 38 -8.04 -7.87 15.47
N ASN A 39 -7.52 -8.80 14.67
CA ASN A 39 -7.22 -10.17 15.09
C ASN A 39 -5.78 -10.34 15.63
N PHE A 40 -5.00 -9.26 15.70
CA PHE A 40 -3.64 -9.27 16.22
C PHE A 40 -3.62 -8.89 17.70
N SER A 41 -2.63 -9.37 18.45
CA SER A 41 -2.40 -8.88 19.81
C SER A 41 -1.99 -7.41 19.79
N GLU A 42 -2.08 -6.73 20.93
CA GLU A 42 -1.67 -5.32 21.05
C GLU A 42 -0.18 -5.13 20.67
N ASP A 43 0.70 -6.03 21.10
CA ASP A 43 2.13 -5.99 20.77
C ASP A 43 2.40 -6.23 19.28
N GLU A 44 1.73 -7.20 18.68
CA GLU A 44 1.85 -7.46 17.24
C GLU A 44 1.34 -6.27 16.42
N PHE A 45 0.20 -5.72 16.81
CA PHE A 45 -0.37 -4.56 16.14
C PHE A 45 0.54 -3.33 16.28
N LYS A 46 1.15 -3.12 17.46
CA LYS A 46 2.14 -2.07 17.67
C LYS A 46 3.37 -2.25 16.76
N ALA A 47 3.86 -3.47 16.61
CA ALA A 47 4.97 -3.77 15.69
C ALA A 47 4.60 -3.43 14.24
N ILE A 48 3.38 -3.74 13.80
CA ILE A 48 2.87 -3.38 12.46
C ILE A 48 2.73 -1.87 12.31
N GLN A 49 2.20 -1.20 13.34
CA GLN A 49 1.92 0.23 13.33
C GLN A 49 3.20 1.09 13.21
N TYR A 50 4.24 0.71 13.95
CA TYR A 50 5.53 1.41 13.99
C TYR A 50 6.61 0.77 13.12
N GLY A 51 6.24 -0.26 12.37
CA GLY A 51 7.11 -1.01 11.48
C GLY A 51 7.46 -0.26 10.20
N ILE A 52 8.15 -0.96 9.31
CA ILE A 52 8.59 -0.45 8.01
C ILE A 52 7.72 -1.02 6.88
N GLY A 53 7.72 -0.32 5.74
CA GLY A 53 7.23 -0.89 4.50
C GLY A 53 8.21 -1.93 3.93
N ALA A 54 7.69 -3.01 3.36
CA ALA A 54 8.51 -4.11 2.81
C ALA A 54 9.07 -3.85 1.40
N GLY A 55 8.67 -2.75 0.74
CA GLY A 55 9.08 -2.46 -0.65
C GLY A 55 10.52 -1.96 -0.83
N TYR A 56 11.19 -1.56 0.25
CA TYR A 56 12.61 -1.19 0.28
C TYR A 56 13.11 -1.22 1.72
N PHE A 57 14.14 -2.02 1.98
CA PHE A 57 14.85 -2.03 3.26
C PHE A 57 16.26 -2.59 3.08
N ILE A 58 17.11 -2.32 4.06
CA ILE A 58 18.44 -2.91 4.21
C ILE A 58 18.35 -3.99 5.27
N ALA A 59 18.93 -5.16 4.99
CA ALA A 59 18.92 -6.30 5.91
C ALA A 59 20.32 -6.53 6.49
N ASN A 60 20.43 -6.54 7.82
CA ASN A 60 21.64 -6.96 8.52
C ASN A 60 21.76 -8.49 8.48
N LEU A 61 22.26 -9.02 7.37
CA LEU A 61 22.37 -10.47 7.17
C LEU A 61 23.29 -11.15 8.19
N LYS A 62 24.21 -10.41 8.82
CA LYS A 62 25.07 -10.93 9.90
C LYS A 62 24.24 -11.18 11.15
N ALA A 63 23.47 -10.18 11.60
CA ALA A 63 22.57 -10.31 12.75
C ALA A 63 21.45 -11.34 12.50
N ILE A 64 20.80 -11.28 11.33
CA ILE A 64 19.72 -12.20 10.94
C ILE A 64 20.17 -13.66 11.04
N ARG A 65 21.37 -14.00 10.52
CA ARG A 65 21.90 -15.36 10.61
C ARG A 65 22.31 -15.74 12.02
N LYS A 66 22.96 -14.83 12.76
CA LYS A 66 23.41 -15.07 14.13
C LYS A 66 22.25 -15.43 15.06
N ASP A 67 21.12 -14.73 14.91
CA ASP A 67 20.00 -14.81 15.86
C ASP A 67 18.82 -15.66 15.34
N GLY A 68 19.03 -16.38 14.23
CA GLY A 68 18.05 -17.31 13.65
C GLY A 68 16.74 -16.63 13.22
N ILE A 69 16.82 -15.39 12.72
CA ILE A 69 15.62 -14.58 12.41
C ILE A 69 14.83 -15.14 11.23
N GLU A 70 15.51 -15.71 10.24
CA GLU A 70 14.87 -16.34 9.07
C GLU A 70 13.91 -17.47 9.49
N GLU A 71 14.37 -18.35 10.38
CA GLU A 71 13.55 -19.45 10.89
C GLU A 71 12.32 -18.92 11.65
N LYS A 72 12.48 -17.85 12.44
CA LYS A 72 11.37 -17.21 13.14
C LYS A 72 10.35 -16.62 12.17
N TRP A 73 10.78 -15.98 11.08
CA TRP A 73 9.88 -15.49 10.03
C TRP A 73 9.08 -16.62 9.40
N ILE A 74 9.74 -17.71 8.99
CA ILE A 74 9.08 -18.86 8.35
C ILE A 74 8.07 -19.49 9.32
N ASN A 75 8.49 -19.78 10.56
CA ASN A 75 7.64 -20.39 11.57
C ASN A 75 6.41 -19.53 11.87
N TYR A 76 6.61 -18.22 12.07
CA TYR A 76 5.50 -17.31 12.35
C TYR A 76 4.54 -17.23 11.15
N ALA A 77 5.07 -17.09 9.93
CA ALA A 77 4.26 -17.03 8.72
C ALA A 77 3.43 -18.30 8.52
N SER A 78 4.01 -19.49 8.74
CA SER A 78 3.31 -20.77 8.64
C SER A 78 2.18 -20.90 9.66
N LEU A 79 2.47 -20.62 10.94
CA LEU A 79 1.49 -20.77 12.03
C LEU A 79 0.38 -19.71 11.99
N ASN A 80 0.66 -18.52 11.45
CA ASN A 80 -0.25 -17.37 11.52
C ASN A 80 -0.80 -16.94 10.14
N SER A 81 -0.57 -17.71 9.08
CA SER A 81 -1.00 -17.41 7.71
C SER A 81 -2.48 -17.01 7.58
N HIS A 82 -3.35 -17.55 8.45
CA HIS A 82 -4.78 -17.28 8.47
C HIS A 82 -5.16 -15.84 8.90
N LYS A 83 -4.30 -15.14 9.64
CA LYS A 83 -4.56 -13.77 10.13
C LYS A 83 -3.74 -12.68 9.43
N LEU A 84 -2.69 -13.05 8.70
CA LEU A 84 -1.82 -12.10 8.01
C LEU A 84 -2.57 -11.29 6.95
N ILE A 85 -2.32 -9.98 6.90
CA ILE A 85 -2.99 -9.03 6.01
C ILE A 85 -2.06 -8.60 4.88
N LEU A 86 -0.83 -8.24 5.24
CA LEU A 86 0.29 -7.98 4.33
C LEU A 86 1.41 -8.96 4.70
N PRO A 87 1.35 -10.21 4.23
CA PRO A 87 2.04 -11.33 4.88
C PRO A 87 3.53 -11.12 5.13
N GLU A 88 4.29 -10.70 4.13
CA GLU A 88 5.72 -10.44 4.28
C GLU A 88 5.97 -9.26 5.26
N GLN A 89 5.31 -8.12 5.02
CA GLN A 89 5.51 -6.91 5.82
C GLN A 89 5.11 -7.10 7.28
N ASP A 90 3.98 -7.74 7.54
CA ASP A 90 3.49 -8.03 8.89
C ASP A 90 4.50 -8.93 9.62
N VAL A 91 4.99 -10.00 8.98
CA VAL A 91 5.97 -10.93 9.56
C VAL A 91 7.31 -10.25 9.86
N LEU A 92 7.84 -9.47 8.91
CA LEU A 92 9.09 -8.71 9.09
C LEU A 92 8.98 -7.79 10.32
N ASN A 93 7.89 -7.03 10.41
CA ASN A 93 7.69 -6.08 11.48
C ASN A 93 7.47 -6.76 12.84
N ILE A 94 6.61 -7.78 12.91
CA ILE A 94 6.30 -8.48 14.17
C ILE A 94 7.53 -9.16 14.76
N ILE A 95 8.35 -9.81 13.93
CA ILE A 95 9.51 -10.56 14.42
C ILE A 95 10.70 -9.65 14.72
N CYS A 96 10.90 -8.57 13.96
CA CYS A 96 12.07 -7.71 14.14
C CYS A 96 11.84 -6.53 15.08
N TYR A 97 10.60 -6.18 15.44
CA TYR A 97 10.34 -5.08 16.35
C TYR A 97 10.89 -5.36 17.78
N PRO A 98 11.49 -4.37 18.48
CA PRO A 98 11.74 -2.99 18.08
C PRO A 98 13.09 -2.77 17.37
N TYR A 99 13.81 -3.83 17.01
CA TYR A 99 15.15 -3.83 16.39
C TYR A 99 15.11 -3.52 14.88
N ILE A 100 14.47 -2.39 14.54
CA ILE A 100 14.32 -1.89 13.17
C ILE A 100 14.67 -0.40 13.12
N ASP A 101 15.70 -0.07 12.35
CA ASP A 101 16.14 1.30 12.09
C ASP A 101 15.25 2.00 11.04
N THR A 102 15.23 3.32 11.11
CA THR A 102 14.47 4.17 10.18
C THR A 102 15.41 4.72 9.10
N LEU A 103 15.10 4.49 7.83
CA LEU A 103 15.72 5.16 6.70
C LEU A 103 14.96 6.44 6.34
N SER A 104 15.65 7.38 5.70
CA SER A 104 15.01 8.58 5.15
C SER A 104 13.87 8.20 4.18
N LEU A 105 12.73 8.90 4.30
CA LEU A 105 11.52 8.66 3.51
C LEU A 105 11.77 8.68 1.99
N LYS A 106 12.75 9.44 1.50
CA LYS A 106 13.08 9.53 0.06
C LYS A 106 13.47 8.19 -0.57
N HIS A 107 13.89 7.20 0.24
CA HIS A 107 14.29 5.88 -0.24
C HIS A 107 13.12 5.06 -0.79
N MET A 108 11.89 5.34 -0.34
CA MET A 108 10.70 4.68 -0.89
C MET A 108 9.49 5.58 -0.70
N VAL A 109 9.02 6.14 -1.80
CA VAL A 109 7.89 7.06 -1.80
C VAL A 109 6.72 6.45 -2.55
N ALA A 110 5.59 6.32 -1.87
CA ALA A 110 4.34 5.87 -2.47
C ALA A 110 3.92 6.80 -3.62
N HIS A 111 3.73 6.27 -4.82
CA HIS A 111 3.33 7.08 -5.98
C HIS A 111 2.03 7.87 -5.73
N TYR A 112 1.06 7.34 -4.97
CA TYR A 112 -0.19 8.05 -4.71
C TYR A 112 -0.03 9.29 -3.81
N ALA A 113 1.14 9.50 -3.18
CA ALA A 113 1.36 10.59 -2.24
C ALA A 113 1.08 11.96 -2.85
N TRP A 114 1.47 12.20 -4.11
CA TRP A 114 1.17 13.45 -4.85
C TRP A 114 -0.33 13.71 -5.04
N LYS A 115 -1.12 12.65 -5.19
CA LYS A 115 -2.59 12.79 -5.26
C LYS A 115 -3.23 12.95 -3.89
N ARG A 116 -2.75 12.21 -2.89
CA ARG A 116 -3.32 12.20 -1.54
C ARG A 116 -3.01 13.49 -0.79
N PHE A 117 -1.76 13.95 -0.85
CA PHE A 117 -1.27 15.07 -0.08
C PHE A 117 -1.15 16.37 -0.88
N GLY A 118 -1.37 16.31 -2.19
CA GLY A 118 -1.17 17.42 -3.12
C GLY A 118 0.22 17.37 -3.76
N GLU A 119 0.43 18.15 -4.83
CA GLU A 119 1.67 18.08 -5.62
C GLU A 119 2.92 18.38 -4.78
N ASN A 120 2.80 19.29 -3.81
CA ASN A 120 3.88 19.69 -2.89
C ASN A 120 3.71 19.07 -1.49
N TRP A 121 2.85 18.04 -1.37
CA TRP A 121 2.47 17.42 -0.11
C TRP A 121 1.97 18.40 0.96
N GLU A 122 1.28 19.46 0.53
CA GLU A 122 0.79 20.52 1.42
C GLU A 122 -0.22 20.04 2.48
N LYS A 123 -0.86 18.88 2.27
CA LYS A 123 -1.78 18.24 3.23
C LYS A 123 -1.10 17.22 4.14
N LEU A 124 0.22 17.01 4.02
CA LEU A 124 0.97 16.07 4.85
C LEU A 124 1.56 16.79 6.07
N THR A 125 1.14 16.39 7.27
CA THR A 125 1.67 16.91 8.53
C THR A 125 2.91 16.10 8.96
N PRO A 126 4.05 16.74 9.28
CA PRO A 126 5.23 16.07 9.84
C PRO A 126 4.90 15.40 11.19
N VAL A 127 5.28 14.12 11.34
CA VAL A 127 5.12 13.37 12.61
C VAL A 127 6.42 12.61 12.94
N ILE A 128 6.76 11.56 12.19
CA ILE A 128 8.05 10.85 12.36
C ILE A 128 9.18 11.56 11.61
N TYR A 129 8.90 12.07 10.41
CA TYR A 129 9.91 12.79 9.62
C TYR A 129 9.75 14.29 9.78
N SER A 130 10.86 15.00 9.76
CA SER A 130 10.87 16.46 9.73
C SER A 130 10.29 17.00 8.42
N LYS A 131 9.82 18.26 8.42
CA LYS A 131 9.34 18.92 7.19
C LYS A 131 10.40 18.90 6.08
N LYS A 132 11.67 19.08 6.42
CA LYS A 132 12.79 18.99 5.48
C LYS A 132 12.87 17.61 4.82
N GLU A 133 12.80 16.53 5.58
CA GLU A 133 12.82 15.17 5.04
C GLU A 133 11.61 14.87 4.16
N LEU A 134 10.44 15.40 4.50
CA LEU A 134 9.25 15.29 3.65
C LEU A 134 9.43 16.05 2.32
N ASP A 135 9.99 17.26 2.37
CA ASP A 135 10.24 18.07 1.17
C ASP A 135 11.30 17.42 0.27
N GLU A 136 12.35 16.83 0.86
CA GLU A 136 13.35 16.04 0.14
C GLU A 136 12.74 14.80 -0.50
N ALA A 137 11.86 14.08 0.19
CA ALA A 137 11.19 12.89 -0.36
C ALA A 137 10.20 13.26 -1.48
N ASN A 138 9.52 14.40 -1.38
CA ASN A 138 8.65 14.91 -2.44
C ASN A 138 9.44 15.35 -3.69
N SER A 139 10.55 16.06 -3.50
CA SER A 139 11.29 16.68 -4.61
C SER A 139 12.31 15.74 -5.24
N TYR A 140 12.97 14.91 -4.43
CA TYR A 140 14.10 14.06 -4.81
C TYR A 140 13.93 12.61 -4.33
N PRO A 141 12.84 11.92 -4.70
CA PRO A 141 12.67 10.51 -4.36
C PRO A 141 13.73 9.66 -5.06
N ILE A 142 14.32 8.72 -4.32
CA ILE A 142 15.23 7.70 -4.86
C ILE A 142 14.43 6.58 -5.53
N GLN A 143 13.33 6.15 -4.90
CA GLN A 143 12.43 5.14 -5.45
C GLN A 143 10.98 5.62 -5.38
N ILE A 144 10.29 5.51 -6.51
CA ILE A 144 8.82 5.60 -6.56
C ILE A 144 8.24 4.18 -6.44
N HIS A 145 7.47 3.96 -5.38
CA HIS A 145 6.81 2.69 -5.12
C HIS A 145 5.36 2.74 -5.65
N TYR A 146 5.14 2.07 -6.79
CA TYR A 146 3.81 1.87 -7.37
C TYR A 146 3.02 0.81 -6.61
N GLU A 147 2.63 1.10 -5.37
CA GLU A 147 1.88 0.17 -4.51
C GLU A 147 0.41 0.00 -4.90
N GLY A 148 -0.25 -1.00 -4.30
CA GLY A 148 -1.65 -1.28 -4.55
C GLY A 148 -1.91 -1.87 -5.95
N ASN A 149 -3.17 -1.80 -6.38
CA ASN A 149 -3.67 -2.47 -7.59
C ASN A 149 -3.61 -1.60 -8.85
N LYS A 150 -3.37 -0.30 -8.71
CA LYS A 150 -3.33 0.63 -9.82
C LYS A 150 -1.89 0.84 -10.28
N LYS A 151 -1.50 0.08 -11.28
CA LYS A 151 -0.15 0.09 -11.81
C LYS A 151 -0.05 1.00 -13.04
N PRO A 152 1.07 1.71 -13.26
CA PRO A 152 1.22 2.65 -14.37
C PRO A 152 1.14 1.98 -15.75
N TRP A 153 1.53 0.70 -15.84
CA TRP A 153 1.36 -0.10 -17.06
C TRP A 153 -0.09 -0.47 -17.40
N VAL A 154 -1.05 -0.16 -16.52
CA VAL A 154 -2.50 -0.37 -16.74
C VAL A 154 -3.26 0.96 -16.70
N TYR A 155 -2.91 1.84 -15.77
CA TYR A 155 -3.57 3.12 -15.52
C TYR A 155 -2.57 4.25 -15.76
N VAL A 156 -2.64 4.82 -16.96
CA VAL A 156 -1.68 5.82 -17.45
C VAL A 156 -1.87 7.21 -16.83
N ASP A 157 -2.92 7.39 -16.03
CA ASP A 157 -3.29 8.62 -15.33
C ASP A 157 -2.94 8.60 -13.83
N GLU A 158 -2.31 7.53 -13.36
CA GLU A 158 -1.86 7.47 -11.96
C GLU A 158 -0.65 8.37 -11.74
N PRO A 159 -0.50 8.97 -10.54
CA PRO A 159 0.58 9.90 -10.27
C PRO A 159 1.94 9.27 -10.50
N LYS A 160 2.86 10.06 -11.07
CA LYS A 160 4.22 9.65 -11.44
C LYS A 160 4.31 8.59 -12.54
N SER A 161 3.20 8.16 -13.14
CA SER A 161 3.21 7.16 -14.22
C SER A 161 4.08 7.56 -15.43
N GLU A 162 4.27 8.86 -15.67
CA GLU A 162 5.16 9.40 -16.69
C GLU A 162 6.61 8.90 -16.53
N LEU A 163 7.08 8.70 -15.30
CA LEU A 163 8.41 8.15 -15.02
C LEU A 163 8.52 6.68 -15.44
N TRP A 164 7.45 5.90 -15.23
CA TRP A 164 7.44 4.51 -15.69
C TRP A 164 7.53 4.44 -17.21
N PHE A 165 6.78 5.27 -17.93
CA PHE A 165 6.84 5.35 -19.39
C PHE A 165 8.19 5.86 -19.91
N TYR A 166 8.79 6.84 -19.23
CA TYR A 166 10.12 7.34 -19.54
C TYR A 166 11.16 6.21 -19.54
N TYR A 167 11.15 5.34 -18.52
CA TYR A 167 12.06 4.20 -18.46
C TYR A 167 11.66 3.07 -19.41
N LEU A 168 10.37 2.75 -19.56
CA LEU A 168 9.91 1.74 -20.53
C LEU A 168 10.43 2.07 -21.93
N ALA A 169 10.35 3.33 -22.35
CA ALA A 169 10.76 3.78 -23.67
C ALA A 169 12.26 3.58 -23.96
N GLN A 170 13.08 3.39 -22.92
CA GLN A 170 14.51 3.11 -23.02
C GLN A 170 14.82 1.60 -23.04
N THR A 171 13.80 0.74 -23.04
CA THR A 171 13.96 -0.71 -23.02
C THR A 171 13.35 -1.36 -24.27
N PRO A 172 13.82 -2.56 -24.66
CA PRO A 172 13.19 -3.34 -25.74
C PRO A 172 11.71 -3.68 -25.47
N PHE A 173 11.28 -3.66 -24.20
CA PHE A 173 9.92 -3.99 -23.78
C PHE A 173 8.88 -2.96 -24.23
N LEU A 174 9.26 -1.77 -24.69
CA LEU A 174 8.32 -0.79 -25.24
C LEU A 174 7.46 -1.41 -26.36
N LYS A 175 8.09 -2.17 -27.27
CA LYS A 175 7.37 -2.78 -28.40
C LYS A 175 6.33 -3.80 -27.93
N GLU A 176 6.68 -4.63 -26.96
CA GLU A 176 5.79 -5.62 -26.36
C GLU A 176 4.63 -4.93 -25.63
N TYR A 177 4.92 -3.89 -24.85
CA TYR A 177 3.91 -3.09 -24.17
C TYR A 177 2.91 -2.47 -25.15
N LEU A 178 3.39 -1.82 -26.21
CA LEU A 178 2.53 -1.19 -27.22
C LEU A 178 1.65 -2.21 -27.96
N ALA A 179 2.16 -3.43 -28.20
CA ALA A 179 1.40 -4.50 -28.82
C ALA A 179 0.25 -5.00 -27.90
N GLU A 180 0.45 -5.02 -26.59
CA GLU A 180 -0.56 -5.45 -25.62
C GLU A 180 -1.48 -4.32 -25.13
N LEU A 181 -1.10 -3.06 -25.34
CA LEU A 181 -1.83 -1.88 -24.86
C LEU A 181 -3.32 -1.87 -25.27
N PRO A 182 -3.70 -2.13 -26.55
CA PRO A 182 -5.12 -2.16 -26.92
C PRO A 182 -5.94 -3.17 -26.12
N LYS A 183 -5.38 -4.37 -25.87
CA LYS A 183 -6.04 -5.40 -25.06
C LYS A 183 -6.21 -4.94 -23.62
N THR A 184 -5.18 -4.34 -23.03
CA THR A 184 -5.23 -3.80 -21.66
C THR A 184 -6.27 -2.70 -21.52
N ILE A 185 -6.37 -1.79 -22.48
CA ILE A 185 -7.38 -0.72 -22.51
C ILE A 185 -8.79 -1.33 -22.57
N ILE A 186 -9.04 -2.25 -23.51
CA ILE A 186 -10.35 -2.90 -23.66
C ILE A 186 -10.72 -3.67 -22.39
N ALA A 187 -9.80 -4.47 -21.83
CA ALA A 187 -10.04 -5.25 -20.62
C ALA A 187 -10.32 -4.34 -19.41
N THR A 188 -9.66 -3.19 -19.31
CA THR A 188 -9.89 -2.21 -18.24
C THR A 188 -11.24 -1.52 -18.41
N HIS A 189 -11.61 -1.14 -19.63
CA HIS A 189 -12.93 -0.58 -19.94
C HIS A 189 -14.05 -1.58 -19.64
N GLN A 190 -13.91 -2.84 -20.04
CA GLN A 190 -14.89 -3.89 -19.74
C GLN A 190 -15.18 -4.02 -18.24
N LYS A 191 -14.18 -3.83 -17.38
CA LYS A 191 -14.34 -3.87 -15.92
C LYS A 191 -15.19 -2.71 -15.36
N THR A 192 -15.32 -1.60 -16.08
CA THR A 192 -16.17 -0.47 -15.65
C THR A 192 -17.64 -0.68 -16.00
N LEU A 193 -17.94 -1.53 -16.99
CA LEU A 193 -19.29 -1.82 -17.45
C LEU A 193 -20.14 -2.40 -16.32
N PHE A 194 -21.38 -1.91 -16.21
CA PHE A 194 -22.34 -2.38 -15.20
C PHE A 194 -22.56 -3.89 -15.29
N SER A 195 -22.69 -4.42 -16.51
CA SER A 195 -22.87 -5.86 -16.77
C SER A 195 -21.72 -6.70 -16.20
N TYR A 196 -20.47 -6.25 -16.38
CA TYR A 196 -19.29 -6.92 -15.81
C TYR A 196 -19.30 -6.88 -14.29
N ARG A 197 -19.63 -5.71 -13.69
CA ARG A 197 -19.68 -5.54 -12.24
C ARG A 197 -20.77 -6.41 -11.60
N ILE A 198 -21.94 -6.52 -12.23
CA ILE A 198 -23.03 -7.40 -11.81
C ILE A 198 -22.60 -8.87 -11.91
N LYS A 199 -22.08 -9.31 -13.06
CA LYS A 199 -21.58 -10.68 -13.22
C LYS A 199 -20.53 -11.04 -12.16
N THR A 200 -19.59 -10.14 -11.90
CA THR A 200 -18.55 -10.32 -10.88
C THR A 200 -19.14 -10.38 -9.47
N TYR A 201 -20.11 -9.52 -9.16
CA TYR A 201 -20.78 -9.50 -7.87
C TYR A 201 -21.55 -10.80 -7.61
N ILE A 202 -22.34 -11.27 -8.59
CA ILE A 202 -23.07 -12.54 -8.53
C ILE A 202 -22.10 -13.70 -8.32
N LYS A 203 -20.99 -13.75 -9.08
CA LYS A 203 -19.97 -14.79 -8.93
C LYS A 203 -19.36 -14.83 -7.52
N LYS A 204 -19.11 -13.66 -6.91
CA LYS A 204 -18.54 -13.55 -5.57
C LYS A 204 -19.56 -13.77 -4.45
N ASN A 205 -20.84 -13.52 -4.72
CA ASN A 205 -21.92 -13.58 -3.75
C ASN A 205 -23.08 -14.38 -4.37
N PRO A 206 -22.93 -15.69 -4.61
CA PRO A 206 -23.94 -16.47 -5.32
C PRO A 206 -25.30 -16.37 -4.62
N SER A 207 -25.34 -16.32 -3.29
CA SER A 207 -26.57 -16.21 -2.49
C SER A 207 -27.06 -14.78 -2.24
N PHE A 208 -26.59 -13.77 -3.00
CA PHE A 208 -26.97 -12.38 -2.75
C PHE A 208 -28.50 -12.15 -2.80
N PHE A 209 -29.20 -12.93 -3.64
CA PHE A 209 -30.63 -12.77 -3.88
C PHE A 209 -31.51 -13.19 -2.70
N ILE A 210 -30.98 -14.00 -1.78
CA ILE A 210 -31.64 -14.37 -0.51
C ILE A 210 -31.07 -13.62 0.70
N ASN A 211 -30.09 -12.72 0.52
CA ASN A 211 -29.48 -11.99 1.62
C ASN A 211 -30.24 -10.67 1.87
N PRO A 212 -31.02 -10.53 2.97
CA PRO A 212 -31.82 -9.33 3.22
C PRO A 212 -30.97 -8.06 3.36
N ARG A 213 -29.74 -8.20 3.88
CA ARG A 213 -28.80 -7.07 4.05
C ARG A 213 -28.40 -6.43 2.72
N PHE A 214 -28.43 -7.19 1.62
CA PHE A 214 -28.16 -6.66 0.29
C PHE A 214 -29.23 -5.65 -0.13
N TYR A 215 -30.50 -6.03 -0.02
CA TYR A 215 -31.63 -5.18 -0.41
C TYR A 215 -31.81 -3.98 0.52
N LEU A 216 -31.59 -4.16 1.83
CA LEU A 216 -31.60 -3.05 2.79
C LEU A 216 -30.56 -1.97 2.41
N LYS A 217 -29.32 -2.36 2.08
CA LYS A 217 -28.30 -1.40 1.61
C LYS A 217 -28.68 -0.67 0.33
N ILE A 218 -29.38 -1.33 -0.60
CA ILE A 218 -29.86 -0.68 -1.82
C ILE A 218 -30.96 0.33 -1.48
N PHE A 219 -31.92 -0.07 -0.65
CA PHE A 219 -33.00 0.80 -0.19
C PHE A 219 -32.44 2.04 0.53
N ASP A 220 -31.50 1.87 1.45
CA ASP A 220 -30.87 2.99 2.18
C ASP A 220 -30.16 3.96 1.24
N ARG A 221 -29.45 3.45 0.22
CA ARG A 221 -28.80 4.30 -0.79
C ARG A 221 -29.80 5.06 -1.66
N LEU A 222 -30.90 4.41 -2.06
CA LEU A 222 -31.95 5.05 -2.85
C LEU A 222 -32.67 6.12 -2.03
N LYS A 223 -33.03 5.80 -0.77
CA LYS A 223 -33.60 6.75 0.19
C LYS A 223 -32.69 7.96 0.39
N TYR A 224 -31.39 7.74 0.61
CA TYR A 224 -30.42 8.83 0.74
C TYR A 224 -30.34 9.72 -0.51
N LYS A 225 -30.31 9.12 -1.71
CA LYS A 225 -30.32 9.89 -2.97
C LYS A 225 -31.62 10.68 -3.16
N LEU A 226 -32.78 10.08 -2.88
CA LEU A 226 -34.09 10.74 -2.94
C LEU A 226 -34.16 11.94 -1.99
N LEU A 227 -33.76 11.75 -0.73
CA LEU A 227 -33.71 12.83 0.27
C LEU A 227 -32.77 13.96 -0.16
N LYS A 228 -31.62 13.63 -0.76
CA LYS A 228 -30.68 14.63 -1.29
C LYS A 228 -31.28 15.43 -2.44
N ILE A 229 -32.02 14.81 -3.35
CA ILE A 229 -32.70 15.49 -4.47
C ILE A 229 -33.81 16.41 -3.94
N LEU A 230 -34.63 15.91 -3.00
CA LEU A 230 -35.74 16.67 -2.40
C LEU A 230 -35.25 17.89 -1.59
N ASN A 231 -34.11 17.77 -0.90
CA ASN A 231 -33.52 18.90 -0.18
C ASN A 231 -32.84 19.93 -1.09
N ILE A 232 -32.41 19.55 -2.30
CA ILE A 232 -31.90 20.49 -3.31
C ILE A 232 -33.04 21.24 -4.00
N SER A 233 -34.25 20.66 -4.09
CA SER A 233 -35.44 21.33 -4.62
C SER A 233 -36.10 22.33 -3.66
N GLN A 234 -35.52 22.58 -2.48
CA GLN A 234 -36.02 23.52 -1.47
C GLN A 234 -35.11 24.77 -1.27
N GLN A 235 -34.14 24.99 -2.17
CA GLN A 235 -33.35 26.23 -2.28
C GLN A 235 -33.54 26.83 -3.67
#